data_AF-A0A7K3YAG7-F1
#
_entry.id   AF-A0A7K3YAG7-F1
#
_cell.length_a   1.000
_cell.length_b   1.000
_cell.length_c   1.000
_cell.angle_alpha   90.00
_cell.angle_beta   90.00
_cell.angle_gamma   90.00
#
_symmetry.space_group_name_H-M   'P 1'
#
loop_
_entity.id
_entity.type
_entity.pdbx_description
1 polymer ?
#
loop_
_entity_poly.entity_id
_entity_poly.type
_entity_poly.pdbx_seq_one_letter_code
_entity_poly.pdbx_strand_id
1 'polypeptide(L)'
;MESPDNISSKQVGVRLPGHLYRWLREKVESGEYSNMAQSVVGELTKARALEEARCRPPSYYSSYEEEPFVRMVNERIEGFRRELLDEMERLRRG
;
A
#
# COMPACT_ATOMS: atom_id res chain seq x y z
N MET A 1 -28.43 -28.30 11.06
CA MET A 1 -27.75 -28.28 9.75
C MET A 1 -27.70 -26.82 9.32
N GLU A 2 -26.52 -26.21 9.34
CA GLU A 2 -26.33 -24.85 8.81
C GLU A 2 -26.66 -24.86 7.31
N SER A 3 -27.46 -23.88 6.87
CA SER A 3 -27.77 -23.68 5.46
C SER A 3 -26.49 -23.32 4.71
N PRO A 4 -26.28 -23.79 3.47
CA PRO A 4 -25.14 -23.33 2.69
C PRO A 4 -25.31 -21.83 2.47
N ASP A 5 -24.32 -21.06 2.93
CA ASP A 5 -24.23 -19.64 2.69
C ASP A 5 -24.54 -19.36 1.21
N ASN A 6 -25.52 -18.51 1.00
CA ASN A 6 -26.01 -18.11 -0.30
C ASN A 6 -24.86 -17.44 -1.07
N ILE A 7 -24.09 -18.25 -1.83
CA ILE A 7 -23.06 -17.76 -2.74
C ILE A 7 -23.80 -16.90 -3.75
N SER A 8 -23.80 -15.59 -3.49
CA SER A 8 -24.52 -14.62 -4.31
C SER A 8 -23.90 -14.64 -5.70
N SER A 9 -24.49 -15.43 -6.60
CA SER A 9 -24.09 -15.61 -7.99
C SER A 9 -24.52 -14.39 -8.83
N LYS A 10 -24.25 -13.19 -8.33
CA LYS A 10 -24.43 -11.94 -9.08
C LYS A 10 -23.46 -12.00 -10.24
N GLN A 11 -23.95 -12.43 -11.39
CA GLN A 11 -23.21 -12.43 -12.63
C GLN A 11 -22.93 -10.97 -13.02
N VAL A 12 -21.67 -10.56 -12.90
CA VAL A 12 -21.23 -9.21 -13.28
C VAL A 12 -20.58 -9.30 -14.66
N GLY A 13 -21.25 -8.76 -15.68
CA GLY A 13 -20.69 -8.61 -17.02
C GLY A 13 -19.87 -7.32 -17.13
N VAL A 14 -18.63 -7.41 -17.59
CA VAL A 14 -17.76 -6.24 -17.82
C VAL A 14 -17.17 -6.30 -19.23
N ARG A 15 -17.14 -5.15 -19.91
CA ARG A 15 -16.38 -4.98 -21.16
C ARG A 15 -14.94 -4.63 -20.82
N LEU A 16 -14.02 -5.53 -21.17
CA LEU A 16 -12.60 -5.34 -20.95
C LEU A 16 -11.95 -4.67 -22.18
N PRO A 17 -11.04 -3.70 -21.98
CA PRO A 17 -10.11 -3.27 -23.03
C PRO A 17 -9.35 -4.47 -23.62
N GLY A 18 -9.12 -4.44 -24.94
CA GLY A 18 -8.58 -5.59 -25.67
C GLY A 18 -7.18 -6.04 -25.22
N HIS A 19 -6.37 -5.15 -24.65
CA HIS A 19 -5.06 -5.52 -24.08
C HIS A 19 -5.22 -6.27 -22.74
N LEU A 20 -6.14 -5.85 -21.87
CA LEU A 20 -6.43 -6.58 -20.62
C LEU A 20 -7.00 -7.96 -20.91
N TYR A 21 -7.89 -8.05 -21.90
CA TYR A 21 -8.43 -9.34 -22.33
C TYR A 21 -7.34 -10.30 -22.80
N ARG A 22 -6.42 -9.86 -23.67
CA ARG A 22 -5.32 -10.68 -24.16
C ARG A 22 -4.41 -11.14 -23.03
N TRP A 23 -4.03 -10.23 -22.13
CA TRP A 23 -3.19 -10.55 -20.98
C TRP A 23 -3.85 -11.56 -20.03
N LEU A 24 -5.13 -11.40 -19.71
CA LEU A 24 -5.87 -12.35 -18.87
C LEU A 24 -6.03 -13.71 -19.55
N ARG A 25 -6.24 -13.72 -20.88
CA ARG A 25 -6.31 -14.96 -21.65
C ARG A 25 -4.98 -15.71 -21.63
N GLU A 26 -3.86 -15.00 -21.80
CA GLU A 26 -2.52 -15.60 -21.72
C GLU A 26 -2.27 -16.28 -20.37
N LYS A 27 -2.75 -15.71 -19.27
CA LYS A 27 -2.67 -16.33 -17.92
C LYS A 27 -3.51 -17.60 -17.80
N VAL A 28 -4.62 -17.70 -18.52
CA VAL A 28 -5.42 -18.94 -18.57
C VAL A 28 -4.70 -19.98 -19.44
N GLU A 29 -4.17 -19.56 -20.59
CA GLU A 29 -3.43 -20.42 -21.52
C GLU A 29 -2.12 -20.97 -20.91
N SER A 30 -1.47 -20.19 -20.03
CA SER A 30 -0.29 -20.63 -19.27
C SER A 30 -0.61 -21.57 -18.10
N GLY A 31 -1.90 -21.74 -17.78
CA GLY A 31 -2.36 -22.57 -16.66
C GLY A 31 -2.29 -21.89 -15.30
N GLU A 32 -2.02 -20.58 -15.21
CA GLU A 32 -2.08 -19.83 -13.93
C GLU A 32 -3.51 -19.81 -13.36
N TYR A 33 -4.52 -19.82 -14.25
CA TYR A 33 -5.93 -19.87 -13.89
C TYR A 33 -6.70 -20.88 -14.74
N SER A 34 -7.68 -21.57 -14.15
CA SER A 34 -8.46 -22.59 -14.87
C SER A 34 -9.47 -22.00 -15.87
N ASN A 35 -9.87 -20.73 -15.71
CA ASN A 35 -10.76 -20.05 -16.64
C ASN A 35 -10.65 -18.52 -16.54
N MET A 36 -11.29 -17.82 -17.50
CA MET A 36 -11.30 -16.35 -17.56
C MET A 36 -11.89 -15.69 -16.31
N ALA A 37 -12.96 -16.22 -15.73
CA ALA A 37 -13.58 -15.63 -14.55
C ALA A 37 -12.62 -15.66 -13.36
N GLN A 38 -11.91 -16.77 -13.16
CA GLN A 38 -10.88 -16.89 -12.14
C GLN A 38 -9.71 -15.96 -12.39
N SER A 39 -9.27 -15.78 -13.64
CA SER A 39 -8.21 -14.82 -13.96
C SER A 39 -8.61 -13.38 -13.62
N VAL A 40 -9.85 -12.98 -13.95
CA VAL A 40 -10.36 -11.63 -13.66
C VAL A 40 -10.45 -11.40 -12.15
N VAL A 41 -11.10 -12.33 -11.43
CA VAL A 41 -11.28 -12.20 -9.98
C VAL A 41 -9.92 -12.26 -9.27
N GLY A 42 -9.04 -13.17 -9.67
CA GLY A 42 -7.71 -13.34 -9.10
C GLY A 42 -6.85 -12.09 -9.25
N GLU A 43 -6.75 -11.54 -10.46
CA GLU A 43 -5.94 -10.34 -10.71
C GLU A 43 -6.55 -9.08 -10.06
N LEU A 44 -7.88 -8.92 -10.04
CA LEU A 44 -8.53 -7.83 -9.31
C LEU A 44 -8.31 -7.94 -7.79
N THR A 45 -8.36 -9.16 -7.25
CA THR A 45 -8.09 -9.40 -5.83
C THR A 45 -6.64 -9.08 -5.48
N LYS A 46 -5.68 -9.51 -6.31
CA LYS A 46 -4.26 -9.17 -6.14
C LYS A 46 -4.03 -7.66 -6.20
N ALA A 47 -4.62 -6.98 -7.20
CA ALA A 47 -4.52 -5.53 -7.35
C ALA A 47 -5.07 -4.81 -6.12
N ARG A 48 -6.25 -5.20 -5.64
CA ARG A 48 -6.86 -4.65 -4.43
C ARG A 48 -6.01 -4.90 -3.18
N ALA A 49 -5.43 -6.09 -3.02
CA ALA A 49 -4.56 -6.38 -1.88
C ALA A 49 -3.30 -5.49 -1.88
N LEU A 50 -2.73 -5.20 -3.05
CA LEU A 50 -1.61 -4.27 -3.19
C LEU A 50 -2.02 -2.82 -2.90
N GLU A 51 -3.21 -2.41 -3.31
CA GLU A 51 -3.78 -1.10 -2.96
C GLU A 51 -4.04 -0.99 -1.45
N GLU A 52 -4.62 -2.01 -0.82
CA GLU A 52 -4.84 -2.04 0.62
C GLU A 52 -3.53 -2.05 1.41
N ALA A 53 -2.50 -2.75 0.93
CA ALA A 53 -1.16 -2.70 1.52
C ALA A 53 -0.51 -1.32 1.41
N ARG A 54 -0.76 -0.58 0.31
CA ARG A 54 -0.27 0.79 0.11
C ARG A 54 -1.07 1.83 0.89
N CYS A 55 -2.38 1.63 0.99
CA CYS A 55 -3.32 2.54 1.64
C CYS A 55 -3.48 2.25 3.13
N ARG A 56 -2.92 1.15 3.66
CA ARG A 56 -2.74 0.96 5.09
C ARG A 56 -1.84 2.10 5.57
N PRO A 57 -2.38 3.10 6.32
CA PRO A 57 -1.51 4.01 7.02
C PRO A 57 -0.59 3.14 7.90
N PRO A 58 0.68 3.53 8.15
CA PRO A 58 1.53 2.79 9.07
C PRO A 58 0.70 2.48 10.31
N SER A 59 0.59 1.19 10.63
CA SER A 59 -0.28 0.67 11.69
C SER A 59 -0.27 1.63 12.88
N TYR A 60 -1.43 2.21 13.21
CA TYR A 60 -1.61 3.00 14.44
C TYR A 60 -1.39 2.15 15.72
N TYR A 61 -1.15 0.84 15.57
CA TYR A 61 -0.66 -0.06 16.60
C TYR A 61 0.85 -0.34 16.53
N SER A 62 1.64 0.53 15.89
CA SER A 62 3.09 0.63 16.09
C SER A 62 3.39 1.82 16.99
N SER A 63 2.79 1.83 18.18
CA SER A 63 2.85 2.93 19.15
C SER A 63 4.14 2.97 20.00
N TYR A 64 5.19 2.20 19.69
CA TYR A 64 6.39 2.17 20.55
C TYR A 64 7.74 2.13 19.85
N GLU A 65 7.82 2.37 18.54
CA GLU A 65 9.09 2.75 17.94
C GLU A 65 8.87 3.94 17.03
N GLU A 66 9.00 5.13 17.62
CA GLU A 66 9.49 6.29 16.90
C GLU A 66 10.73 5.83 16.15
N GLU A 67 10.56 5.69 14.83
CA GLU A 67 11.51 5.09 13.89
C GLU A 67 12.92 5.59 14.25
N PRO A 68 13.91 4.71 14.51
CA PRO A 68 15.25 5.15 14.95
C PRO A 68 15.85 6.25 14.06
N PHE A 69 15.45 6.25 12.78
CA PHE A 69 15.76 7.29 11.82
C PHE A 69 15.11 8.65 12.13
N VAL A 70 13.82 8.68 12.47
CA VAL A 70 13.09 9.90 12.83
C VAL A 70 13.68 10.52 14.09
N ARG A 71 14.00 9.73 15.12
CA ARG A 71 14.70 10.25 16.32
C ARG A 71 16.06 10.83 15.98
N MET A 72 16.86 10.10 15.20
CA MET A 72 18.19 10.55 14.77
C MET A 72 18.14 11.85 13.95
N VAL A 73 17.14 11.98 13.06
CA VAL A 73 16.93 13.20 12.26
C VAL A 73 16.51 14.36 13.16
N ASN A 74 15.58 14.13 14.09
CA ASN A 74 15.12 15.17 15.01
C ASN A 74 16.24 15.65 15.95
N GLU A 75 17.03 14.73 16.50
CA GLU A 75 18.21 15.09 17.32
C GLU A 75 19.21 15.94 16.54
N ARG A 76 19.46 15.59 15.27
CA ARG A 76 20.36 16.35 14.40
C ARG A 76 19.79 17.75 14.08
N ILE A 77 18.50 17.86 13.79
CA ILE A 77 17.83 19.15 13.54
C ILE A 77 17.91 20.05 14.76
N GLU A 78 17.62 19.51 15.95
CA GLU A 78 17.67 20.28 17.19
C GLU A 78 19.11 20.67 17.59
N GLY A 79 20.11 19.87 17.22
CA GLY A 79 21.53 20.26 17.31
C GLY A 79 21.83 21.52 16.48
N PHE A 80 21.50 21.50 15.19
CA PHE A 80 21.70 22.65 14.31
C PHE A 80 20.93 23.89 14.77
N ARG A 81 19.72 23.71 15.30
CA ARG A 81 18.92 24.82 15.81
C ARG A 81 19.59 25.53 16.98
N ARG A 82 20.20 24.78 17.90
CA ARG A 82 20.96 25.35 19.02
C ARG A 82 22.21 26.08 18.54
N GLU A 83 23.01 25.46 17.69
CA GLU A 83 24.23 26.07 17.13
C GLU A 83 23.92 27.39 16.40
N LEU A 84 22.85 27.41 15.61
CA LEU A 84 22.42 28.60 14.89
C LEU A 84 21.95 29.71 15.84
N LEU A 85 21.21 29.36 16.91
CA LEU A 85 20.76 30.33 17.91
C LEU A 85 21.94 30.91 18.70
N ASP A 86 22.91 30.08 19.06
CA ASP A 86 24.13 30.51 19.76
C ASP A 86 24.96 31.48 18.90
N GLU A 87 25.11 31.19 17.60
CA GLU A 87 25.83 32.06 16.67
C GLU A 87 25.06 33.38 16.44
N MET A 88 23.73 33.33 16.29
CA MET A 88 22.90 34.53 16.19
C MET A 88 22.98 35.40 17.43
N GLU A 89 23.01 34.80 18.63
CA GLU A 89 23.16 35.55 19.87
C GLU A 89 24.55 36.17 20.00
N ARG A 90 25.59 35.47 19.58
CA ARG A 90 26.96 35.98 19.56
C ARG A 90 27.10 37.17 18.60
N LEU A 91 26.51 37.09 17.41
CA LEU A 91 26.46 38.20 16.44
C LEU A 91 25.63 39.39 16.94
N ARG A 92 24.64 39.16 17.82
CA ARG A 92 23.83 40.22 18.42
C ARG A 92 24.53 40.92 19.59
N ARG A 93 25.44 40.22 20.27
CA ARG A 93 26.14 40.72 21.48
C ARG A 93 27.52 41.33 21.19
N GLY A 94 28.09 41.12 19.99
CA GLY A 94 29.31 41.78 19.50
C GLY A 94 28.98 42.99 18.64
#